data_AF-A0A2M9JRL9-F1
#
_entry.id   AF-A0A2M9JRL9-F1
#
_cell.length_a   1.000
_cell.length_b   1.000
_cell.length_c   1.000
_cell.angle_alpha   90.00
_cell.angle_beta   90.00
_cell.angle_gamma   90.00
#
_symmetry.space_group_name_H-M   'P 1'
#
loop_
_entity.id
_entity.type
_entity.pdbx_description
1 polymer ?
#
loop_
_entity_poly.entity_id
_entity_poly.type
_entity_poly.pdbx_seq_one_letter_code
_entity_poly.pdbx_strand_id
1 'polypeptide(L)' 'MGLAGLPGREWMIRDSKGRKYSYDSEQEAIEELPEHGEGATVWTREVYRVLFVTRSVDGWQQVPTPRG' A
#
# COMPACT_ATOMS: atom_id res chain seq x y z
N MET A 1 22.27 19.72 6.49
CA MET A 1 22.26 18.30 6.89
C MET A 1 20.86 17.97 7.39
N GLY A 2 19.98 17.19 6.77
CA GLY A 2 19.91 16.59 5.44
C GLY A 2 18.42 16.46 5.11
N LEU A 3 17.97 17.00 3.98
CA LEU A 3 16.61 16.82 3.49
C LEU A 3 16.54 15.50 2.72
N ALA A 4 16.83 14.41 3.42
CA ALA A 4 16.65 13.08 2.88
C ALA A 4 15.15 12.90 2.67
N GLY A 5 14.72 12.72 1.42
CA GLY A 5 13.34 12.35 1.15
C GLY A 5 13.04 11.10 1.96
N LEU A 6 12.04 11.16 2.83
CA LEU A 6 11.70 10.01 3.65
C LEU A 6 11.08 8.97 2.71
N PRO A 7 11.70 7.79 2.53
CA PRO A 7 11.05 6.70 1.82
C PRO A 7 9.85 6.28 2.66
N GLY A 8 8.67 6.42 2.10
CA GLY A 8 7.42 5.94 2.65
C GLY A 8 6.89 4.80 1.80
N ARG A 9 6.20 3.86 2.43
CA ARG A 9 5.40 2.87 1.71
C ARG A 9 3.94 3.15 2.01
N GLU A 10 3.13 3.20 0.96
CA GLU A 10 1.69 3.26 1.11
C GLU A 10 1.11 1.88 0.81
N TRP A 11 0.13 1.50 1.61
CA TRP A 11 -0.56 0.23 1.51
C TRP A 11 -2.00 0.49 1.13
N MET A 12 -2.57 -0.40 0.31
CA MET A 12 -3.99 -0.37 0.05
C MET A 12 -4.55 -1.77 -0.16
N ILE A 13 -5.81 -1.95 0.16
CA ILE A 13 -6.59 -3.12 -0.26
C ILE A 13 -7.49 -2.70 -1.40
N ARG A 14 -7.58 -3.57 -2.41
CA ARG A 14 -8.59 -3.49 -3.46
C ARG A 14 -9.53 -4.68 -3.32
N ASP A 15 -10.80 -4.42 -3.01
CA ASP A 15 -11.80 -5.49 -2.91
C ASP A 15 -12.19 -5.99 -4.31
N SER A 16 -12.92 -7.12 -4.36
CA SER A 16 -13.41 -7.72 -5.59
C SER A 16 -14.39 -6.82 -6.37
N LYS A 17 -14.99 -5.82 -5.70
CA LYS A 17 -15.86 -4.80 -6.31
C LYS A 17 -15.07 -3.58 -6.83
N GLY A 18 -13.75 -3.54 -6.64
CA GLY A 18 -12.87 -2.48 -7.12
C GLY A 18 -12.78 -1.22 -6.24
N ARG A 19 -13.37 -1.24 -5.05
CA ARG A 19 -13.18 -0.25 -3.98
C ARG A 19 -11.76 -0.34 -3.45
N LYS A 20 -11.26 0.81 -2.99
CA LYS A 20 -9.86 1.02 -2.60
C LYS A 20 -9.84 1.55 -1.17
N TYR A 21 -9.09 0.88 -0.30
CA TYR A 21 -8.94 1.23 1.10
C TYR A 21 -7.46 1.44 1.37
N SER A 22 -7.06 2.60 1.89
CA SER A 22 -5.65 2.93 2.14
C SER A 22 -5.31 2.64 3.59
N TYR A 23 -4.12 2.11 3.82
CA TYR A 23 -3.61 1.63 5.10
C TYR A 23 -2.24 2.22 5.37
N ASP A 24 -1.91 2.38 6.65
CA ASP A 24 -0.62 2.95 7.05
C ASP A 24 0.50 1.89 7.02
N SER A 25 0.14 0.61 7.19
CA SER A 25 1.09 -0.51 7.30
C SER A 25 0.65 -1.76 6.53
N GLU A 26 1.64 -2.59 6.16
CA GLU A 26 1.42 -3.91 5.54
C GLU A 26 0.54 -4.80 6.42
N GLN A 27 0.89 -4.87 7.70
CA GLN A 27 0.25 -5.76 8.66
C GLN A 27 -1.24 -5.44 8.78
N GLU A 28 -1.59 -4.17 8.95
CA GLU A 28 -2.98 -3.69 8.98
C GLU A 28 -3.73 -4.06 7.69
N ALA A 29 -3.11 -3.85 6.53
CA ALA A 29 -3.71 -4.21 5.24
C ALA A 29 -3.90 -5.73 5.04
N ILE A 30 -3.02 -6.56 5.61
CA ILE A 30 -3.14 -8.02 5.53
C ILE A 30 -4.17 -8.54 6.54
N GLU A 31 -4.19 -7.98 7.75
CA GLU A 31 -5.13 -8.34 8.81
C GLU A 31 -6.58 -8.00 8.42
N GLU A 32 -6.80 -6.86 7.77
CA GLU A 32 -8.12 -6.48 7.28
C GLU A 32 -8.49 -7.15 5.95
N LEU A 33 -7.54 -7.67 5.17
CA LEU A 33 -7.81 -8.35 3.90
C LEU A 33 -8.99 -9.36 3.93
N PRO A 34 -9.07 -10.29 4.89
CA PRO A 34 -10.20 -11.21 4.99
C PRO A 34 -11.55 -10.51 5.24
N GLU A 35 -11.57 -9.32 5.86
CA GLU A 35 -12.80 -8.54 6.09
C GLU A 35 -13.34 -7.92 4.80
N HIS A 36 -12.49 -7.70 3.79
CA HIS A 36 -12.88 -7.19 2.47
C HIS A 36 -13.45 -8.28 1.54
N GLY A 37 -13.42 -9.54 1.97
CA GLY A 37 -14.02 -10.69 1.30
C GLY A 37 -13.09 -11.40 0.31
N GLU A 38 -13.50 -12.61 -0.09
CA GLU A 38 -12.76 -13.45 -1.03
C GLU A 38 -12.58 -12.74 -2.39
N GLY A 39 -11.31 -12.54 -2.78
CA GLY A 39 -10.93 -11.79 -3.98
C GLY A 39 -10.41 -10.38 -3.72
N ALA A 40 -10.34 -9.94 -2.46
CA ALA A 40 -9.58 -8.76 -2.09
C ALA A 40 -8.07 -8.98 -2.30
N THR A 41 -7.37 -7.92 -2.71
CA THR A 41 -5.93 -7.95 -2.99
C THR A 41 -5.22 -6.80 -2.28
N VAL A 42 -4.07 -7.07 -1.67
CA VAL A 42 -3.22 -6.03 -1.08
C VAL A 42 -2.30 -5.47 -2.16
N TRP A 43 -2.13 -4.16 -2.16
CA TRP A 43 -1.23 -3.43 -3.03
C TRP A 43 -0.33 -2.51 -2.20
N THR A 44 0.89 -2.34 -2.65
CA THR A 44 1.87 -1.44 -2.06
C THR A 44 2.42 -0.50 -3.12
N ARG A 45 2.82 0.70 -2.74
CA ARG A 45 3.62 1.57 -3.61
C ARG A 45 4.69 2.25 -2.79
N GLU A 46 5.87 2.39 -3.40
CA GLU A 46 6.94 3.18 -2.80
C GLU A 46 6.76 4.65 -3.16
N VAL A 47 6.75 5.50 -2.14
CA VAL A 47 6.64 6.95 -2.28
C VAL A 47 7.81 7.65 -1.64
N TYR A 48 8.27 8.71 -2.28
CA TYR A 48 9.31 9.57 -1.76
C TYR A 48 8.69 10.94 -1.51
N ARG A 49 8.76 11.36 -0.25
CA ARG A 49 8.30 12.69 0.17
C ARG A 49 9.50 13.62 0.22
N VAL A 50 9.55 14.57 -0.70
CA VAL A 50 10.58 15.62 -0.71
C VAL A 50 9.92 16.97 -0.47
N LEU A 51 10.22 17.56 0.68
CA LEU A 51 9.79 18.89 1.15
C LEU A 51 8.25 19.08 1.22
N PHE A 52 7.53 19.02 0.09
CA PHE A 52 6.07 19.14 -0.03
C PHE A 52 5.48 18.34 -1.21
N VAL A 53 6.29 17.55 -1.91
CA VAL A 53 5.86 16.75 -3.07
C VAL A 53 5.98 15.27 -2.73
N THR A 54 4.86 14.55 -2.81
CA THR A 54 4.84 13.09 -2.80
C THR A 54 4.99 12.60 -4.23
N ARG A 55 6.14 12.02 -4.57
CA ARG A 55 6.31 11.29 -5.83
C ARG A 55 6.20 9.80 -5.55
N SER A 56 5.34 9.12 -6.29
CA SER A 56 5.37 7.66 -6.38
C SER A 56 6.53 7.26 -7.28
N VAL A 57 7.45 6.44 -6.77
CA VAL A 57 8.59 5.95 -7.56
C VAL A 57 8.16 4.81 -8.47
N ASP A 58 7.29 3.96 -7.97
CA ASP A 58 6.57 2.94 -8.74
C ASP A 58 5.06 3.11 -8.62
N GLY A 59 4.33 2.61 -9.62
CA GLY A 59 2.88 2.47 -9.53
C GLY A 59 2.48 1.51 -8.40
N TRP A 60 1.18 1.31 -8.21
CA TRP A 60 0.71 0.28 -7.27
C TRP A 60 1.16 -1.11 -7.73
N GLN A 61 1.86 -1.81 -6.85
CA GLN A 61 2.31 -3.19 -7.04
C GLN A 61 1.47 -4.10 -6.16
N GLN A 62 0.91 -5.15 -6.73
CA GLN A 62 0.17 -6.14 -5.96
C GLN A 62 1.14 -6.92 -5.08
N VAL A 63 0.84 -6.99 -3.79
CA VAL A 63 1.62 -7.74 -2.82
C VAL A 63 1.21 -9.20 -2.94
N PRO A 64 2.13 -10.13 -3.21
CA PRO A 64 1.81 -11.54 -3.22
C PRO A 64 1.46 -11.93 -1.78
N THR A 65 0.19 -12.22 -1.51
CA THR A 65 -0.20 -12.83 -0.24
C THR A 65 0.53 -14.18 -0.14
N PRO A 66 1.27 -14.45 0.96
CA PRO A 66 1.85 -15.76 1.16
C PRO A 66 0.69 -16.76 1.18
N ARG A 67 0.64 -17.64 0.18
CA ARG A 67 -0.24 -18.80 0.21
C ARG A 67 0.22 -19.67 1.38
N GLY A 68 -0.41 -19.50 2.53
CA GLY A 68 -0.39 -20.44 3.65
C GLY A 68 -1.43 -21.52 3.43
#